data_AF-A0A7W1JBZ5-F1
#
_entry.id   AF-A0A7W1JBZ5-F1
#
_cell.length_a   1.000
_cell.length_b   1.000
_cell.length_c   1.000
_cell.angle_alpha   90.00
_cell.angle_beta   90.00
_cell.angle_gamma   90.00
#
_symmetry.space_group_name_H-M   'P 1'
#
loop_
_entity.id
_entity.type
_entity.pdbx_description
1 polymer ?
#
loop_
_entity_poly.entity_id
_entity_poly.type
_entity_poly.pdbx_seq_one_letter_code
_entity_poly.pdbx_strand_id
1 'polypeptide(L)'
;MAATIDILGLGCTSVDDVLFVDVVADADGKQPVIRRERHFGGLTATALVAAARLGARCAYAGILGDDPLSAAVIENLAREGIAVTSVPRVVGGAPVYATIVVAARPPSRTIYYSIP
;
A
#
# COMPACT_ATOMS: atom_id res chain seq x y z
N MET A 1 23.70 9.18 -18.74
CA MET A 1 22.77 8.23 -19.38
C MET A 1 21.70 7.89 -18.37
N ALA A 2 20.42 7.88 -18.74
CA ALA A 2 19.38 7.39 -17.84
C ALA A 2 19.63 5.91 -17.56
N ALA A 3 19.51 5.49 -16.29
CA ALA A 3 19.61 4.07 -15.95
C ALA A 3 18.50 3.31 -16.69
N THR A 4 18.85 2.20 -17.36
CA THR A 4 17.88 1.36 -18.05
C THR A 4 16.94 0.71 -17.02
N ILE A 5 15.64 0.75 -17.29
CA ILE A 5 14.60 0.09 -16.49
C ILE A 5 14.17 -1.17 -17.24
N ASP A 6 14.12 -2.30 -16.53
CA ASP A 6 13.67 -3.58 -17.09
C ASP A 6 12.14 -3.70 -17.02
N ILE A 7 11.53 -3.18 -15.95
CA ILE A 7 10.08 -3.24 -15.71
C ILE A 7 9.55 -1.89 -15.24
N LEU A 8 8.59 -1.33 -15.99
CA LEU A 8 7.82 -0.16 -15.60
C LEU A 8 6.42 -0.58 -15.14
N GLY A 9 6.06 -0.26 -13.89
CA GLY A 9 4.74 -0.53 -13.35
C GLY A 9 3.82 0.69 -13.43
N LEU A 10 2.65 0.46 -14.01
CA LEU A 10 1.52 1.39 -14.06
C LEU A 10 0.34 0.73 -13.35
N GLY A 11 -0.30 1.45 -12.44
CA GLY A 11 -1.49 0.95 -11.76
C GLY A 11 -1.52 1.27 -10.28
N CYS A 12 -2.15 0.39 -9.51
CA CYS A 12 -2.60 0.67 -8.16
C CYS A 12 -1.51 0.42 -7.10
N THR A 13 -1.47 1.32 -6.13
CA THR A 13 -0.78 1.16 -4.84
C THR A 13 -1.79 1.27 -3.72
N SER A 14 -1.55 0.56 -2.62
CA SER A 14 -2.37 0.65 -1.42
C SER A 14 -1.56 0.94 -0.16
N VAL A 15 -2.21 1.57 0.80
CA VAL A 15 -1.78 1.65 2.19
C VAL A 15 -2.85 0.98 3.04
N ASP A 16 -2.48 -0.10 3.71
CA ASP A 16 -3.39 -0.93 4.48
C ASP A 16 -3.05 -0.80 5.97
N ASP A 17 -3.94 -0.17 6.74
CA ASP A 17 -3.88 -0.12 8.19
C ASP A 17 -4.60 -1.34 8.78
N VAL A 18 -3.81 -2.26 9.32
CA VAL A 18 -4.29 -3.55 9.82
C VAL A 18 -4.45 -3.52 11.33
N LEU A 19 -5.66 -3.76 11.79
CA LEU A 19 -6.05 -3.88 13.19
C LEU A 19 -6.26 -5.35 13.52
N PHE A 20 -5.47 -5.85 14.47
CA PHE A 20 -5.65 -7.20 15.01
C PHE A 20 -6.48 -7.12 16.28
N VAL A 21 -7.58 -7.85 16.30
CA VAL A 21 -8.56 -7.89 17.40
C VAL A 21 -8.86 -9.34 17.76
N ASP A 22 -9.44 -9.54 18.94
CA ASP A 22 -9.83 -10.87 19.39
C ASP A 22 -11.08 -11.34 18.64
N VAL A 23 -12.11 -10.50 18.61
CA VAL A 23 -13.36 -10.73 17.86
C VAL A 23 -13.70 -9.47 17.06
N VAL A 24 -14.59 -9.56 16.06
CA VAL A 24 -15.12 -8.36 15.41
C VAL A 24 -16.20 -7.77 16.33
N ALA A 25 -16.17 -6.45 16.53
CA ALA A 25 -17.21 -5.78 17.31
C ALA A 25 -18.55 -5.80 16.57
N ASP A 26 -19.62 -6.06 17.31
CA ASP A 26 -20.99 -5.79 16.85
C ASP A 26 -21.19 -4.29 16.63
N ALA A 27 -22.31 -3.92 16.00
CA ALA A 27 -22.73 -2.52 15.94
C ALA A 27 -22.75 -1.90 17.35
N ASP A 28 -22.19 -0.71 17.49
CA ASP A 28 -21.99 0.01 18.77
C ASP A 28 -21.09 -0.71 19.81
N GLY A 29 -20.44 -1.81 19.41
CA GLY A 29 -19.50 -2.54 20.25
C GLY A 29 -18.15 -1.82 20.41
N LYS A 30 -17.50 -2.02 21.55
CA LYS A 30 -16.16 -1.47 21.85
C LYS A 30 -15.24 -2.59 22.31
N GLN A 31 -14.08 -2.69 21.67
CA GLN A 31 -13.10 -3.74 21.94
C GLN A 31 -11.67 -3.20 21.84
N PRO A 32 -10.72 -3.75 22.62
CA PRO A 32 -9.32 -3.35 22.50
C PRO A 32 -8.71 -3.87 21.20
N VAL A 33 -7.88 -3.05 20.56
CA VAL A 33 -6.98 -3.49 19.48
C VAL A 33 -5.75 -4.10 20.11
N ILE A 34 -5.44 -5.35 19.75
CA ILE A 34 -4.29 -6.11 20.25
C ILE A 34 -3.00 -5.62 19.60
N ARG A 35 -3.03 -5.41 18.28
CA ARG A 35 -1.86 -4.99 17.49
C ARG A 35 -2.30 -4.14 16.30
N ARG A 36 -1.47 -3.18 15.93
CA ARG A 36 -1.63 -2.35 14.74
C ARG A 36 -0.41 -2.53 13.84
N GLU A 37 -0.65 -2.63 12.55
CA GLU A 37 0.39 -2.61 11.53
C GLU A 37 -0.04 -1.73 10.36
N ARG A 38 0.93 -1.19 9.64
CA ARG A 38 0.72 -0.54 8.34
C ARG A 38 1.49 -1.33 7.29
N HIS A 39 0.80 -1.71 6.24
CA HIS A 39 1.33 -2.46 5.12
C HIS A 39 1.22 -1.60 3.86
N PHE A 40 2.22 -1.70 2.99
CA PHE A 40 2.20 -1.05 1.68
C PHE A 40 2.02 -2.13 0.62
N GLY A 41 0.99 -1.96 -0.22
CA GLY A 41 0.56 -2.97 -1.15
C GLY A 41 0.05 -2.37 -2.46
N GLY A 42 -0.97 -3.01 -3.02
CA GLY A 42 -1.47 -2.76 -4.36
C GLY A 42 -0.80 -3.68 -5.38
N LEU A 43 -1.59 -4.19 -6.32
CA LEU A 43 -1.15 -5.24 -7.26
C LEU A 43 0.14 -4.85 -7.99
N THR A 44 0.24 -3.59 -8.44
CA THR A 44 1.40 -3.09 -9.18
C THR A 44 2.61 -2.94 -8.26
N ALA A 45 2.47 -2.30 -7.09
CA ALA A 45 3.58 -2.15 -6.16
C ALA A 45 4.12 -3.51 -5.68
N THR A 46 3.25 -4.44 -5.31
CA THR A 46 3.66 -5.78 -4.88
C THR A 46 4.41 -6.51 -5.98
N ALA A 47 3.95 -6.43 -7.23
CA ALA A 47 4.63 -7.05 -8.37
C ALA A 47 6.02 -6.42 -8.62
N LEU A 48 6.13 -5.09 -8.53
CA LEU A 48 7.41 -4.40 -8.69
C LEU A 48 8.38 -4.74 -7.57
N VAL A 49 7.93 -4.80 -6.31
CA VAL A 49 8.77 -5.19 -5.17
C VAL A 49 9.27 -6.62 -5.33
N ALA A 50 8.41 -7.55 -5.75
CA ALA A 50 8.81 -8.92 -6.03
C ALA A 50 9.86 -8.98 -7.15
N ALA A 51 9.66 -8.26 -8.24
CA ALA A 51 10.60 -8.24 -9.36
C ALA A 51 11.95 -7.59 -8.99
N ALA A 52 11.93 -6.49 -8.24
CA ALA A 52 13.13 -5.81 -7.76
C ALA A 52 13.95 -6.72 -6.84
N ARG A 53 13.30 -7.46 -5.93
CA ARG A 53 13.95 -8.45 -5.06
C ARG A 53 14.53 -9.65 -5.84
N LEU A 54 14.03 -9.92 -7.04
CA LEU A 54 14.59 -10.91 -7.97
C LEU A 54 15.70 -10.33 -8.87
N GLY A 55 16.08 -9.06 -8.69
CA GLY A 55 17.20 -8.43 -9.38
C GLY A 55 16.83 -7.59 -10.61
N ALA A 56 15.55 -7.41 -10.92
CA ALA A 56 15.12 -6.53 -12.00
C ALA A 56 15.26 -5.05 -11.61
N ARG A 57 15.59 -4.18 -12.56
CA ARG A 57 15.54 -2.72 -12.35
C ARG A 57 14.13 -2.25 -12.61
N CYS A 58 13.45 -1.83 -11.55
CA CYS A 58 12.03 -1.49 -11.59
C CYS A 58 11.81 0.02 -11.46
N ALA A 59 10.76 0.53 -12.12
CA ALA A 59 10.25 1.88 -11.91
C ALA A 59 8.72 1.84 -11.72
N TYR A 60 8.20 2.79 -10.96
CA TYR A 60 6.77 3.02 -10.79
C TYR A 60 6.38 4.37 -11.39
N ALA A 61 5.29 4.39 -12.15
CA ALA A 61 4.76 5.59 -12.81
C ALA A 61 3.23 5.72 -12.68
N GLY A 62 2.65 5.18 -11.61
CA GLY A 62 1.23 5.41 -11.29
C GLY A 62 1.00 6.79 -10.65
N ILE A 63 -0.26 7.19 -10.57
CA ILE A 63 -0.67 8.50 -10.05
C ILE A 63 -0.65 8.50 -8.52
N LEU A 64 -0.06 9.54 -7.93
CA LEU A 64 -0.10 9.82 -6.49
C LEU A 64 -0.34 11.32 -6.28
N GLY A 65 -0.81 11.72 -5.09
CA GLY A 65 -1.01 13.13 -4.74
C GLY A 65 0.08 13.66 -3.82
N ASP A 66 -0.14 14.83 -3.22
CA ASP A 66 0.79 15.46 -2.27
C ASP A 66 0.46 15.13 -0.80
N ASP A 67 -0.40 14.14 -0.57
CA ASP A 67 -0.82 13.73 0.76
C ASP A 67 0.22 12.82 1.46
N PRO A 68 0.15 12.69 2.80
CA PRO A 68 1.08 11.85 3.56
C PRO A 68 1.10 10.37 3.18
N LEU A 69 -0.03 9.79 2.73
CA LEU A 69 -0.08 8.38 2.30
C LEU A 69 0.69 8.21 0.99
N SER A 70 0.50 9.13 0.04
CA SER A 70 1.28 9.18 -1.19
C SER A 70 2.78 9.32 -0.93
N ALA A 71 3.18 10.18 0.02
CA ALA A 71 4.58 10.30 0.42
C ALA A 71 5.13 8.99 1.01
N ALA A 72 4.37 8.32 1.87
CA ALA A 72 4.77 7.06 2.49
C ALA A 72 4.91 5.91 1.47
N VAL A 73 4.02 5.84 0.46
CA VAL A 73 4.12 4.88 -0.65
C VAL A 73 5.42 5.08 -1.43
N ILE A 74 5.76 6.33 -1.75
CA ILE A 74 6.98 6.66 -2.49
C ILE A 74 8.23 6.28 -1.70
N GLU A 75 8.25 6.59 -0.40
CA GLU A 75 9.36 6.20 0.48
C GLU A 75 9.50 4.68 0.57
N ASN A 76 8.38 3.95 0.66
CA ASN A 76 8.39 2.49 0.70
C ASN A 76 8.92 1.89 -0.61
N LEU A 77 8.44 2.36 -1.75
CA LEU A 77 8.92 1.90 -3.07
C LEU A 77 10.41 2.20 -3.26
N ALA A 78 10.87 3.39 -2.88
CA ALA A 78 12.28 3.76 -2.96
C ALA A 78 13.17 2.86 -2.08
N ARG A 79 12.71 2.50 -0.87
CA ARG A 79 13.42 1.55 0.01
C ARG A 79 13.53 0.15 -0.58
N GLU A 80 12.58 -0.28 -1.39
CA GLU A 80 12.60 -1.55 -2.13
C GLU A 80 13.40 -1.48 -3.44
N GLY A 81 14.11 -0.37 -3.70
CA GLY A 81 14.96 -0.19 -4.88
C GLY A 81 14.18 0.15 -6.16
N ILE A 82 12.92 0.56 -6.05
CA ILE A 82 12.08 0.91 -7.19
C ILE A 82 12.23 2.42 -7.48
N ALA A 83 12.53 2.76 -8.73
CA ALA A 83 12.63 4.15 -9.15
C ALA A 83 11.24 4.82 -9.16
N VAL A 84 11.14 5.97 -8.51
CA VAL A 84 9.90 6.76 -8.35
C VAL A 84 10.01 8.15 -8.98
N THR A 85 11.06 8.40 -9.77
CA THR A 85 11.33 9.68 -10.43
C THR A 85 10.28 10.05 -11.49
N SER A 86 9.48 9.08 -11.93
CA SER A 86 8.46 9.23 -12.98
C SER A 86 7.03 9.17 -12.44
N VAL A 87 6.84 9.35 -11.14
CA VAL A 87 5.52 9.38 -10.51
C VAL A 87 4.91 10.78 -10.68
N PRO A 88 3.86 10.95 -11.49
CA PRO A 88 3.16 12.22 -11.57
C PRO A 88 2.44 12.51 -10.25
N ARG A 89 2.64 13.73 -9.73
CA ARG A 89 1.84 14.29 -8.64
C ARG A 89 0.60 14.96 -9.23
N VAL A 90 -0.58 14.45 -8.90
CA VAL A 90 -1.86 14.94 -9.42
C VAL A 90 -2.76 15.34 -8.26
N VAL A 91 -3.40 16.50 -8.35
CA VAL A 91 -4.40 16.94 -7.38
C VAL A 91 -5.55 15.93 -7.34
N GLY A 92 -5.85 15.41 -6.16
CA GLY A 92 -6.84 14.33 -5.98
C GLY A 92 -6.30 12.92 -6.25
N GLY A 93 -5.05 12.77 -6.68
CA GLY A 93 -4.38 11.48 -6.69
C GLY A 93 -4.07 11.00 -5.26
N ALA A 94 -4.18 9.70 -5.01
CA ALA A 94 -3.77 9.08 -3.75
C ALA A 94 -3.62 7.57 -3.96
N PRO A 95 -2.93 6.83 -3.07
CA PRO A 95 -3.06 5.39 -3.05
C PRO A 95 -4.46 4.98 -2.59
N VAL A 96 -4.86 3.74 -2.87
CA VAL A 96 -6.01 3.14 -2.20
C VAL A 96 -5.69 3.05 -0.71
N TYR A 97 -6.59 3.50 0.15
CA TYR A 97 -6.41 3.39 1.60
C TYR A 97 -7.41 2.40 2.17
N ALA A 98 -6.92 1.43 2.95
CA ALA A 98 -7.77 0.42 3.56
C ALA A 98 -7.54 0.35 5.07
N THR A 99 -8.63 0.14 5.80
CA THR A 99 -8.61 -0.33 7.19
C THR A 99 -9.04 -1.79 7.20
N ILE A 100 -8.14 -2.66 7.65
CA ILE A 100 -8.35 -4.10 7.65
C ILE A 100 -8.47 -4.57 9.09
N VAL A 101 -9.59 -5.19 9.43
CA VAL A 101 -9.79 -5.81 10.75
C VAL A 101 -9.57 -7.31 10.63
N VAL A 102 -8.58 -7.82 11.36
CA VAL A 102 -8.27 -9.25 11.45
C VAL A 102 -8.67 -9.75 12.83
N ALA A 103 -9.67 -10.63 12.88
CA ALA A 103 -10.16 -11.22 14.13
C ALA A 103 -9.64 -12.64 14.30
N ALA A 104 -9.31 -13.01 15.55
CA ALA A 104 -8.86 -14.35 15.89
C ALA A 104 -10.03 -15.34 16.10
N ARG A 105 -11.19 -14.86 16.59
CA ARG A 105 -12.30 -15.70 17.04
C ARG A 105 -13.67 -15.13 16.62
N PRO A 106 -14.41 -15.80 15.71
CA PRO A 106 -13.87 -16.77 14.76
C PRO A 106 -12.82 -16.09 13.84
N PRO A 107 -11.89 -16.85 13.25
CA PRO A 107 -10.92 -16.31 12.31
C PRO A 107 -11.63 -15.62 11.15
N SER A 108 -11.44 -14.32 11.00
CA SER A 108 -12.05 -13.57 9.92
C SER A 108 -11.24 -12.31 9.56
N ARG A 109 -11.52 -11.78 8.37
CA ARG A 109 -10.92 -10.54 7.87
C ARG A 109 -11.98 -9.68 7.21
N THR A 110 -12.12 -8.46 7.69
CA THR A 110 -13.01 -7.43 7.10
C THR A 110 -12.17 -6.29 6.56
N ILE A 111 -12.50 -5.78 5.38
CA ILE A 111 -11.77 -4.69 4.72
C ILE A 111 -12.75 -3.56 4.41
N TYR A 112 -12.40 -2.37 4.87
CA TYR A 112 -13.03 -1.12 4.46
C TYR A 112 -12.00 -0.33 3.65
N TYR A 113 -12.33 0.08 2.44
CA TYR A 113 -11.40 0.78 1.57
C TYR A 113 -12.00 2.05 0.99
N SER A 114 -11.13 3.00 0.66
CA SER A 114 -11.46 4.22 -0.06
C SER A 114 -10.57 4.33 -1.28
N ILE A 115 -11.17 4.75 -2.39
CA ILE A 115 -10.47 5.13 -3.61
C ILE A 115 -10.39 6.66 -3.68
N PRO A 116 -9.33 7.22 -4.29
CA PRO A 116 -9.21 8.65 -4.52
C PRO A 116 -10.34 9.20 -5.40
#